data_AF-A0A917YRM3-F1
#
_entry.id   AF-A0A917YRM3-F1
#
_cell.length_a   1.000
_cell.length_b   1.000
_cell.length_c   1.000
_cell.angle_alpha   90.00
_cell.angle_beta   90.00
_cell.angle_gamma   90.00
#
_symmetry.space_group_name_H-M   'P 1'
#
loop_
_entity.id
_entity.type
_entity.pdbx_description
1 polymer ?
#
loop_
_entity_poly.entity_id
_entity_poly.type
_entity_poly.pdbx_seq_one_letter_code
_entity_poly.pdbx_strand_id
1 'polypeptide(L)'
;MVTSVPRAAKKRVTPKERASRKEQTAQLRNLGITDPALIGDRLGVHARTVQRYLRELEGDVDRRVILYPEIKPQVLEHLRRYPHLRLPAYQLARVLQVSERSGKTVKRALRSLEREGLVRHEIGTRKEGDYSRAVRVILWSLAEQGQPDGQ
;
A
#
# COMPACT_ATOMS: atom_id res chain seq x y z
N MET A 1 -40.61 11.05 17.41
CA MET A 1 -40.58 10.19 16.20
C MET A 1 -39.39 10.63 15.36
N VAL A 2 -38.33 9.83 15.27
CA VAL A 2 -37.13 10.15 14.48
C VAL A 2 -37.23 9.44 13.14
N THR A 3 -37.54 10.21 12.10
CA THR A 3 -37.67 9.71 10.73
C THR A 3 -36.26 9.39 10.20
N SER A 4 -35.86 8.12 10.28
CA SER A 4 -34.63 7.62 9.67
C SER A 4 -34.76 7.68 8.15
N VAL A 5 -34.12 8.68 7.54
CA VAL A 5 -34.01 8.79 6.08
C VAL A 5 -33.21 7.60 5.55
N PRO A 6 -33.74 6.79 4.62
CA PRO A 6 -33.01 5.67 4.06
C PRO A 6 -31.77 6.17 3.31
N ARG A 7 -30.59 5.78 3.80
CA ARG A 7 -29.29 6.09 3.18
C ARG A 7 -29.19 5.38 1.84
N ALA A 8 -29.46 6.11 0.76
CA ALA A 8 -29.34 5.59 -0.61
C ALA A 8 -27.99 4.90 -0.81
N ALA A 9 -28.03 3.65 -1.29
CA ALA A 9 -26.85 2.86 -1.59
C ALA A 9 -26.01 3.59 -2.64
N LYS A 10 -24.79 4.01 -2.28
CA LYS A 10 -23.89 4.69 -3.22
C LYS A 10 -23.56 3.75 -4.39
N LYS A 11 -24.04 4.08 -5.58
CA LYS A 11 -23.71 3.37 -6.83
C LYS A 11 -22.19 3.28 -6.94
N ARG A 12 -21.66 2.06 -7.05
CA ARG A 12 -20.21 1.85 -7.21
C ARG A 12 -19.81 2.41 -8.57
N VAL A 13 -18.88 3.37 -8.55
CA VAL A 13 -18.29 3.94 -9.76
C VAL A 13 -17.49 2.85 -10.46
N THR A 14 -17.77 2.63 -11.74
CA THR A 14 -17.05 1.65 -12.56
C THR A 14 -15.60 2.12 -12.80
N PRO A 15 -14.66 1.19 -13.08
CA PRO A 15 -13.29 1.57 -13.43
C PRO A 15 -13.22 2.54 -14.62
N LYS A 16 -14.11 2.37 -15.61
CA LYS A 16 -14.20 3.22 -16.81
C LYS A 16 -14.65 4.64 -16.48
N GLU A 17 -15.69 4.80 -15.66
CA GLU A 17 -16.15 6.12 -15.20
C GLU A 17 -15.09 6.86 -14.39
N ARG A 18 -14.33 6.13 -13.56
CA ARG A 18 -13.21 6.71 -12.82
C ARG A 18 -12.11 7.22 -13.75
N ALA A 19 -11.73 6.43 -14.76
CA ALA A 19 -10.71 6.81 -15.73
C ALA A 19 -11.11 8.09 -16.48
N SER A 20 -12.35 8.13 -16.99
CA SER A 20 -12.89 9.29 -17.68
C SER A 20 -12.89 10.56 -16.80
N ARG A 21 -13.32 10.47 -15.53
CA ARG A 21 -13.28 11.61 -14.60
C ARG A 21 -11.86 12.09 -14.30
N LYS A 22 -10.89 11.17 -14.23
CA LYS A 22 -9.47 11.52 -14.04
C LYS A 22 -8.94 12.28 -15.25
N GLU A 23 -9.27 11.84 -16.46
CA GLU A 23 -8.89 12.51 -17.70
C GLU A 23 -9.51 13.92 -17.80
N GLN A 24 -10.80 14.06 -17.48
CA GLN A 24 -11.47 15.37 -17.43
C GLN A 24 -10.85 16.30 -16.36
N THR A 25 -10.42 15.74 -15.23
CA THR A 25 -9.66 16.51 -14.21
C THR A 25 -8.34 17.03 -14.77
N ALA A 26 -7.62 16.21 -15.56
CA ALA A 26 -6.38 16.62 -16.21
C ALA A 26 -6.62 17.73 -17.24
N GLN A 27 -7.67 17.61 -18.05
CA GLN A 27 -8.06 18.64 -19.03
C GLN A 27 -8.38 19.98 -18.36
N LEU A 28 -9.18 19.97 -17.29
CA LEU A 28 -9.51 21.19 -16.55
C LEU A 28 -8.27 21.85 -15.94
N ARG A 29 -7.33 21.04 -15.43
CA ARG A 29 -6.03 21.54 -14.95
C ARG A 29 -5.22 22.18 -16.07
N ASN A 30 -5.16 21.56 -17.25
CA ASN A 30 -4.43 22.11 -18.40
C ASN A 30 -5.04 23.42 -18.91
N LEU A 31 -6.34 23.64 -18.67
CA LEU A 31 -7.03 24.91 -18.92
C LEU A 31 -6.79 25.97 -17.83
N GLY A 32 -5.91 25.70 -16.86
CA GLY A 32 -5.54 26.62 -15.79
C GLY A 32 -6.46 26.57 -14.55
N ILE A 33 -7.43 25.66 -14.52
CA ILE A 33 -8.30 25.51 -13.35
C ILE A 33 -7.62 24.58 -12.35
N THR A 34 -7.14 25.14 -11.24
CA THR A 34 -6.41 24.41 -10.21
C THR A 34 -7.22 24.18 -8.93
N ASP A 35 -8.32 24.92 -8.71
CA ASP A 35 -9.15 24.78 -7.52
C ASP A 35 -9.94 23.45 -7.53
N PRO A 36 -9.67 22.53 -6.57
CA PRO A 36 -10.34 21.24 -6.50
C PRO A 36 -11.85 21.33 -6.24
N ALA A 37 -12.34 22.39 -5.60
CA ALA A 37 -13.77 22.58 -5.39
C ALA A 37 -14.47 22.87 -6.73
N LEU A 38 -13.93 23.81 -7.49
CA LEU A 38 -14.49 24.21 -8.79
C LEU A 38 -14.44 23.09 -9.84
N ILE A 39 -13.36 22.30 -9.87
CA ILE A 39 -13.29 21.09 -10.70
C ILE A 39 -14.33 20.06 -10.23
N GLY A 40 -14.50 19.91 -8.91
CA GLY A 40 -15.45 18.98 -8.31
C GLY A 40 -16.88 19.27 -8.73
N ASP A 41 -17.27 20.54 -8.66
CA ASP A 41 -18.59 21.01 -9.07
C ASP A 41 -18.84 20.77 -10.57
N ARG A 42 -17.84 21.03 -11.43
CA ARG A 42 -17.95 20.76 -12.88
C ARG A 42 -18.07 19.27 -13.22
N LEU A 43 -17.45 18.39 -12.43
CA LEU A 43 -17.44 16.95 -12.67
C LEU A 43 -18.51 16.19 -11.89
N GLY A 44 -19.29 16.88 -11.06
CA GLY A 44 -20.27 16.26 -10.16
C GLY A 44 -19.63 15.32 -9.14
N VAL A 45 -18.43 15.65 -8.65
CA VAL A 45 -17.70 14.86 -7.65
C VAL A 45 -17.20 15.73 -6.51
N HIS A 46 -17.09 15.14 -5.33
CA HIS A 46 -16.57 15.85 -4.16
C HIS A 46 -15.11 16.32 -4.37
N ALA A 47 -14.74 17.49 -3.87
CA ALA A 47 -13.39 18.08 -3.99
C ALA A 47 -12.26 17.10 -3.57
N ARG A 48 -12.48 16.32 -2.50
CA ARG A 48 -11.57 15.24 -2.06
C ARG A 48 -11.27 14.19 -3.15
N THR A 49 -12.23 13.89 -4.02
CA THR A 49 -12.05 12.99 -5.17
C THR A 49 -11.18 13.64 -6.23
N VAL A 50 -11.36 14.94 -6.48
CA VAL A 50 -10.51 15.71 -7.40
C VAL A 50 -9.08 15.78 -6.89
N GLN A 51 -8.87 16.14 -5.61
CA GLN A 51 -7.55 16.13 -4.99
C GLN A 51 -6.85 14.77 -5.14
N ARG A 52 -7.61 13.68 -5.02
CA ARG A 52 -7.09 12.34 -5.28
C ARG A 52 -6.66 12.17 -6.74
N TYR A 53 -7.45 12.60 -7.71
CA TYR A 53 -7.08 12.51 -9.13
C TYR A 53 -5.89 13.38 -9.47
N LEU A 54 -5.80 14.60 -8.93
CA LEU A 54 -4.67 15.51 -9.12
C LEU A 54 -3.36 14.88 -8.62
N ARG A 55 -3.36 14.31 -7.40
CA ARG A 55 -2.22 13.53 -6.90
C ARG A 55 -1.88 12.35 -7.82
N GLU A 56 -2.89 11.59 -8.24
CA GLU A 56 -2.69 10.49 -9.20
C GLU A 56 -2.22 10.96 -10.60
N LEU A 57 -2.31 12.24 -10.94
CA LEU A 57 -1.82 12.82 -12.20
C LEU A 57 -0.40 13.38 -12.05
N GLU A 58 -0.04 13.85 -10.86
CA GLU A 58 1.29 14.36 -10.50
C GLU A 58 2.34 13.25 -10.31
N GLY A 59 1.98 11.99 -10.61
CA GLY A 59 2.85 10.85 -10.33
C GLY A 59 2.83 10.41 -8.86
N ASP A 60 2.10 11.11 -7.99
CA ASP A 60 1.82 10.76 -6.59
C ASP A 60 0.79 9.61 -6.48
N VAL A 61 0.81 8.72 -7.47
CA VAL A 61 -0.08 7.57 -7.62
C VAL A 61 0.22 6.53 -6.57
N ASP A 62 1.47 6.49 -6.09
CA ASP A 62 1.89 5.49 -5.16
C ASP A 62 1.67 5.96 -3.73
N ARG A 63 0.39 6.06 -3.36
CA ARG A 63 -0.03 6.06 -1.95
C ARG A 63 0.76 5.00 -1.17
N ARG A 64 1.19 3.89 -1.78
CA ARG A 64 1.91 2.80 -1.12
C ARG A 64 3.42 3.03 -0.96
N VAL A 65 4.04 3.84 -1.82
CA VAL A 65 5.42 4.31 -1.62
C VAL A 65 5.46 5.34 -0.50
N ILE A 66 4.45 6.23 -0.45
CA ILE A 66 4.33 7.29 0.56
C ILE A 66 3.79 6.77 1.91
N LEU A 67 3.19 5.57 1.96
CA LEU A 67 2.55 5.09 3.19
C LEU A 67 3.55 4.69 4.29
N TYR A 68 4.82 4.45 3.95
CA TYR A 68 5.83 3.90 4.86
C TYR A 68 7.22 4.52 4.67
N PRO A 69 7.36 5.86 4.60
CA PRO A 69 8.63 6.52 4.26
C PRO A 69 9.70 6.23 5.30
N GLU A 70 9.31 6.05 6.56
CA GLU A 70 10.23 5.72 7.66
C GLU A 70 10.50 4.22 7.78
N ILE A 71 9.47 3.39 7.56
CA ILE A 71 9.57 1.94 7.82
C ILE A 71 10.29 1.22 6.68
N LYS A 72 10.05 1.62 5.42
CA LYS A 72 10.72 0.99 4.26
C LYS A 72 12.25 1.03 4.35
N PRO A 73 12.90 2.19 4.56
CA PRO A 73 14.36 2.24 4.64
C PRO A 73 14.88 1.43 5.82
N GLN A 74 14.20 1.44 6.98
CA GLN A 74 14.59 0.64 8.14
C GLN A 74 14.50 -0.87 7.88
N VAL A 75 13.42 -1.33 7.23
CA VAL A 75 13.27 -2.74 6.83
C VAL A 75 14.38 -3.15 5.87
N LEU A 76 14.67 -2.33 4.86
CA LEU A 76 15.73 -2.60 3.88
C LEU A 76 17.11 -2.58 4.54
N GLU A 77 17.39 -1.62 5.41
CA GLU A 77 18.66 -1.54 6.14
C GLU A 77 18.87 -2.80 6.98
N HIS A 78 17.85 -3.25 7.69
CA HIS A 78 17.93 -4.47 8.50
C HIS A 78 18.20 -5.70 7.63
N LEU A 79 17.47 -5.88 6.52
CA LEU A 79 17.68 -7.01 5.62
C LEU A 79 19.02 -6.95 4.87
N ARG A 80 19.56 -5.74 4.60
CA ARG A 80 20.90 -5.57 4.04
C ARG A 80 22.00 -5.90 5.06
N ARG A 81 21.80 -5.54 6.32
CA ARG A 81 22.73 -5.88 7.41
C ARG A 81 22.76 -7.39 7.66
N TYR A 82 21.64 -8.08 7.43
CA TYR A 82 21.52 -9.52 7.65
C TYR A 82 20.88 -10.23 6.44
N PRO A 83 21.59 -10.36 5.31
CA PRO A 83 21.01 -10.84 4.04
C PRO A 83 20.61 -12.32 4.09
N HIS A 84 21.21 -13.10 4.98
CA HIS A 84 20.91 -14.51 5.18
C HIS A 84 19.68 -14.76 6.07
N LEU A 85 19.19 -13.74 6.78
CA LEU A 85 18.07 -13.91 7.71
C LEU A 85 16.73 -13.92 6.97
N ARG A 86 15.90 -14.91 7.32
CA ARG A 86 14.53 -15.06 6.83
C ARG A 86 13.58 -14.85 8.00
N LEU A 87 12.96 -13.68 8.06
CA LEU A 87 12.19 -13.26 9.24
C LEU A 87 10.72 -13.02 8.89
N PRO A 88 9.78 -13.45 9.75
CA PRO A 88 8.39 -13.07 9.62
C PRO A 88 8.18 -11.60 9.99
N ALA A 89 7.13 -10.99 9.43
CA ALA A 89 6.85 -9.56 9.60
C ALA A 89 6.73 -9.10 11.07
N TYR A 90 6.29 -9.98 11.99
CA TYR A 90 6.18 -9.63 13.41
C TYR A 90 7.56 -9.58 14.10
N GLN A 91 8.51 -10.44 13.71
CA GLN A 91 9.88 -10.38 14.23
C GLN A 91 10.57 -9.11 13.72
N LEU A 92 10.37 -8.76 12.44
CA LEU A 92 10.85 -7.48 11.91
C LEU A 92 10.25 -6.29 12.66
N ALA A 93 8.94 -6.29 12.94
CA ALA A 93 8.34 -5.23 13.74
C ALA A 93 8.98 -5.10 15.13
N ARG A 94 9.29 -6.23 15.78
CA ARG A 94 9.96 -6.26 17.08
C ARG A 94 11.40 -5.75 17.03
N VAL A 95 12.16 -6.15 16.02
CA VAL A 95 13.56 -5.71 15.85
C VAL A 95 13.64 -4.22 15.51
N LEU A 96 12.71 -3.74 14.69
CA LEU A 96 12.57 -2.31 14.36
C LEU A 96 11.93 -1.49 15.50
N GLN A 97 11.63 -2.12 16.64
CA GLN A 97 10.99 -1.50 17.82
C GLN A 97 9.69 -0.73 17.49
N VAL A 98 8.99 -1.16 16.45
CA VAL A 98 7.71 -0.55 16.07
C VAL A 98 6.60 -1.22 16.88
N SER A 99 5.64 -0.45 17.39
CA SER A 99 4.54 -0.97 18.21
C SER A 99 3.88 -2.22 17.58
N GLU A 100 3.43 -3.19 18.37
CA GLU A 100 2.82 -4.43 17.82
C GLU A 100 1.57 -4.16 16.95
N ARG A 101 0.84 -3.06 17.22
CA ARG A 101 -0.26 -2.58 16.36
C ARG A 101 0.22 -2.23 14.94
N SER A 102 1.50 -1.90 14.78
CA SER A 102 2.19 -1.63 13.53
C SER A 102 2.73 -2.89 12.82
N GLY A 103 2.53 -4.11 13.34
CA GLY A 103 2.89 -5.33 12.60
C GLY A 103 2.17 -5.43 11.24
N LYS A 104 0.95 -4.89 11.14
CA LYS A 104 0.22 -4.75 9.86
C LYS A 104 0.90 -3.74 8.93
N THR A 105 1.47 -2.68 9.49
CA THR A 105 2.20 -1.61 8.78
C THR A 105 3.48 -2.18 8.16
N VAL A 106 4.29 -2.90 8.95
CA VAL A 106 5.50 -3.59 8.47
C VAL A 106 5.16 -4.62 7.38
N LYS A 107 4.11 -5.44 7.59
CA LYS A 107 3.65 -6.39 6.57
C LYS A 107 3.25 -5.71 5.25
N ARG A 108 2.62 -4.53 5.32
CA ARG A 108 2.24 -3.77 4.12
C ARG A 108 3.46 -3.12 3.45
N ALA A 109 4.43 -2.65 4.23
CA ALA A 109 5.70 -2.14 3.72
C ALA A 109 6.48 -3.23 2.97
N LEU A 110 6.60 -4.42 3.55
CA LEU A 110 7.24 -5.59 2.93
C LEU A 110 6.58 -5.98 1.61
N ARG A 111 5.24 -6.03 1.56
CA ARG A 111 4.50 -6.25 0.30
C ARG A 111 4.68 -5.15 -0.74
N SER A 112 5.03 -3.93 -0.34
CA SER A 112 5.39 -2.87 -1.29
C SER A 112 6.78 -3.11 -1.84
N LEU A 113 7.75 -3.35 -0.95
CA LEU A 113 9.15 -3.62 -1.32
C LEU A 113 9.28 -4.87 -2.21
N GLU A 114 8.41 -5.87 -2.01
CA GLU A 114 8.35 -7.06 -2.86
C GLU A 114 7.91 -6.75 -4.28
N ARG A 115 6.90 -5.89 -4.45
CA ARG A 115 6.48 -5.44 -5.79
C ARG A 115 7.55 -4.60 -6.47
N GLU A 116 8.37 -3.92 -5.68
CA GLU A 116 9.55 -3.18 -6.15
C GLU A 116 10.74 -4.11 -6.45
N GLY A 117 10.61 -5.42 -6.21
CA GLY A 117 11.67 -6.40 -6.48
C GLY A 117 12.84 -6.36 -5.48
N LEU A 118 12.67 -5.70 -4.33
CA LEU A 118 13.74 -5.50 -3.34
C LEU A 118 13.77 -6.60 -2.27
N VAL A 119 12.64 -7.27 -2.05
CA VAL A 119 12.50 -8.37 -1.08
C VAL A 119 11.66 -9.48 -1.67
N ARG A 120 11.88 -10.71 -1.22
CA ARG A 120 11.07 -11.88 -1.57
C ARG A 120 10.39 -12.46 -0.35
N HIS A 121 9.27 -13.14 -0.57
CA HIS A 121 8.60 -13.91 0.47
C HIS A 121 8.72 -15.40 0.18
N GLU A 122 8.93 -16.16 1.25
CA GLU A 122 8.92 -17.62 1.23
C GLU A 122 7.92 -18.12 2.27
N ILE A 123 7.28 -19.26 2.00
CA ILE A 123 6.40 -19.90 2.97
C ILE A 123 7.26 -20.85 3.82
N GLY A 124 7.57 -20.42 5.03
CA GLY A 124 8.23 -21.23 6.03
C GLY A 124 7.25 -21.90 6.99
N THR A 125 7.78 -22.75 7.86
CA THR A 125 7.04 -23.32 8.98
C THR A 125 7.72 -22.92 10.29
N ARG A 126 6.92 -22.52 11.27
CA ARG A 126 7.38 -22.26 12.64
C ARG A 126 6.82 -23.34 13.54
N LYS A 127 7.67 -23.96 14.34
CA LYS A 127 7.25 -24.78 15.49
C LYS A 127 7.01 -23.83 16.66
N GLU A 128 5.81 -23.82 17.21
CA GLU A 128 5.47 -23.01 18.37
C GLU A 128 5.35 -23.93 19.59
N GLY A 129 6.39 -23.93 20.44
CA GLY A 129 6.49 -24.83 21.60
C GLY A 129 6.61 -26.32 21.25
N ASP A 130 6.78 -27.14 22.29
CA ASP A 130 7.09 -28.57 22.16
C ASP A 130 5.93 -29.44 21.63
N TYR A 131 4.70 -28.91 21.53
CA TYR A 131 3.52 -29.75 21.21
C TYR A 131 2.51 -29.15 20.22
N SER A 132 2.81 -28.05 19.50
CA SER A 132 1.83 -27.48 18.57
C SER A 132 2.25 -27.57 17.09
N ARG A 133 1.24 -27.87 16.26
CA ARG A 133 1.32 -28.04 14.80
C ARG A 133 2.19 -26.96 14.18
N ALA A 134 3.05 -27.35 13.24
CA ALA A 134 3.87 -26.42 12.47
C ALA A 134 2.97 -25.37 11.78
N VAL A 135 3.05 -24.12 12.23
CA VAL A 135 2.26 -23.01 11.67
C VAL A 135 2.99 -22.50 10.44
N ARG A 136 2.26 -22.43 9.31
CA ARG A 136 2.79 -21.81 8.09
C ARG A 136 2.95 -20.30 8.32
N VAL A 137 4.16 -19.80 8.14
CA VAL A 137 4.50 -18.39 8.30
C VAL A 137 5.14 -17.86 7.03
N ILE A 138 4.88 -16.59 6.71
CA ILE A 138 5.54 -15.92 5.61
C ILE A 138 6.86 -15.35 6.14
N LEU A 139 7.96 -15.84 5.59
CA LEU A 139 9.31 -15.36 5.86
C LEU A 139 9.71 -14.38 4.76
N TRP A 140 10.37 -13.30 5.14
CA TRP A 140 10.83 -12.26 4.23
C TRP A 140 12.35 -12.24 4.22
N SER A 141 12.93 -12.08 3.03
CA SER A 141 14.38 -11.92 2.83
C SER A 141 14.65 -10.90 1.74
N LEU A 142 15.89 -10.42 1.67
CA LEU A 142 16.33 -9.56 0.57
C LEU A 142 16.21 -10.32 -0.75
N ALA A 143 15.70 -9.67 -1.79
CA ALA A 143 15.75 -10.25 -3.13
C ALA A 143 17.23 -10.30 -3.56
N GLU A 144 17.71 -11.46 -4.00
CA GLU A 144 19.00 -11.54 -4.67
C GLU A 144 18.91 -10.66 -5.91
N GLN A 145 19.73 -9.60 -5.97
CA GLN A 145 19.86 -8.83 -7.19
C GLN A 145 20.51 -9.74 -8.24
N GLY A 146 19.67 -10.41 -9.03
CA GLY A 146 20.08 -11.30 -10.10
C GLY A 146 20.02 -12.78 -9.75
N GLN A 147 18.80 -13.35 -9.72
CA GLN A 147 18.58 -14.70 -10.23
C GLN A 147 17.20 -14.70 -10.91
N PRO A 148 17.12 -14.81 -12.25
CA PRO A 148 15.84 -14.97 -12.92
C PRO A 148 15.20 -16.29 -12.48
N ASP A 149 13.87 -16.30 -12.42
CA ASP A 149 13.06 -17.50 -12.19
C ASP A 149 13.60 -18.69 -12.99
N GLY A 150 13.85 -19.81 -12.29
CA GLY A 150 14.41 -20.99 -12.90
C GLY A 150 14.38 -22.21 -12.01
N GLN A 151 13.17 -22.67 -11.65
CA GLN A 151 12.69 -24.06 -11.81
C GLN A 151 11.37 -24.29 -11.06
#